data_AF-A0A2P6R8V2-F1
#
_entry.id   AF-A0A2P6R8V2-F1
#
_cell.length_a   1.000
_cell.length_b   1.000
_cell.length_c   1.000
_cell.angle_alpha   90.00
_cell.angle_beta   90.00
_cell.angle_gamma   90.00
#
_symmetry.space_group_name_H-M   'P 1'
#
loop_
_entity.id
_entity.type
_entity.pdbx_description
1 polymer ?
#
loop_
_entity_poly.entity_id
_entity_poly.type
_entity_poly.pdbx_seq_one_letter_code
_entity_poly.pdbx_strand_id
1 'polypeptide(L)'
;MCHQCQRNDNGRVVHCGGCSRRGERKRYCIPCIKKWYPNSSEEDFAEACPVCLGNCNCKACLRLDVPLRCFKNRDLEIGEDERLEHCKYLVNRLLPYLKRINDEQVSEMKFEAEKEGLVEFEEMEIEKSNCRVGERMYCNNCKTSIFDFH
;
A
#
# COMPACT_ATOMS: atom_id res chain seq x y z
N MET A 1 -16.39 24.76 -5.74
CA MET A 1 -16.96 23.65 -4.95
C MET A 1 -15.83 22.97 -4.17
N CYS A 2 -16.13 22.24 -3.09
CA CYS A 2 -15.15 21.39 -2.42
C CYS A 2 -14.65 20.31 -3.40
N HIS A 3 -13.35 20.08 -3.48
CA HIS A 3 -12.77 19.11 -4.40
C HIS A 3 -13.19 17.67 -4.08
N GLN A 4 -13.33 17.33 -2.79
CA GLN A 4 -13.70 15.98 -2.35
C GLN A 4 -15.17 15.65 -2.60
N CYS A 5 -16.09 16.44 -2.03
CA CYS A 5 -17.53 16.14 -2.12
C CYS A 5 -18.24 16.80 -3.31
N GLN A 6 -17.57 17.71 -4.03
CA GLN A 6 -18.15 18.51 -5.12
C GLN A 6 -19.36 19.37 -4.71
N ARG A 7 -19.54 19.63 -3.41
CA ARG A 7 -20.60 20.53 -2.88
C ARG A 7 -20.05 21.90 -2.48
N ASN A 8 -20.93 22.90 -2.33
CA ASN A 8 -20.62 24.25 -1.86
C ASN A 8 -21.38 24.64 -0.58
N ASP A 9 -22.22 23.76 -0.05
CA ASP A 9 -23.13 23.94 1.08
C ASP A 9 -22.51 23.62 2.46
N ASN A 10 -21.29 23.11 2.50
CA ASN A 10 -20.63 22.64 3.74
C ASN A 10 -19.88 23.74 4.53
N GLY A 11 -20.25 25.01 4.32
CA GLY A 11 -19.66 26.15 5.03
C GLY A 11 -18.16 26.35 4.74
N ARG A 12 -17.35 26.36 5.81
CA ARG A 12 -15.92 26.74 5.76
C ARG A 12 -15.10 25.76 4.92
N VAL A 13 -14.18 26.32 4.14
CA VAL A 13 -13.26 25.60 3.27
C VAL A 13 -11.82 26.06 3.48
N VAL A 14 -10.88 25.15 3.28
CA VAL A 14 -9.43 25.41 3.25
C VAL A 14 -8.98 25.43 1.79
N HIS A 15 -8.25 26.47 1.41
CA HIS A 15 -7.65 26.63 0.08
C HIS A 15 -6.21 26.15 0.09
N CYS A 16 -5.81 25.39 -0.93
CA CYS A 16 -4.45 24.89 -1.02
C CYS A 16 -3.51 25.88 -1.73
N GLY A 17 -2.50 26.36 -1.03
CA GLY A 17 -1.43 27.21 -1.56
C GLY A 17 -0.57 26.50 -2.61
N GLY A 18 -0.27 25.21 -2.45
CA GLY A 18 0.41 24.42 -3.49
C GLY A 18 -0.35 24.35 -4.82
N CYS A 19 -1.69 24.29 -4.78
CA CYS A 19 -2.51 24.36 -6.00
C CYS A 19 -2.50 25.78 -6.58
N SER A 20 -2.63 26.80 -5.74
CA SER A 20 -2.60 28.20 -6.17
C SER A 20 -1.31 28.55 -6.90
N ARG A 21 -0.15 28.06 -6.42
CA ARG A 21 1.16 28.20 -7.08
C ARG A 21 1.20 27.58 -8.48
N ARG A 22 0.39 26.55 -8.74
CA ARG A 22 0.25 25.89 -10.06
C ARG A 22 -0.89 26.48 -10.91
N GLY A 23 -1.51 27.59 -10.48
CA GLY A 23 -2.65 28.20 -11.17
C GLY A 23 -3.98 27.46 -10.95
N GLU A 24 -4.03 26.48 -10.06
CA GLU A 24 -5.24 25.71 -9.76
C GLU A 24 -5.93 26.23 -8.48
N ARG A 25 -7.27 26.10 -8.40
CA ARG A 25 -8.04 26.60 -7.24
C ARG A 25 -8.72 25.47 -6.47
N LYS A 26 -7.94 24.51 -5.98
CA LYS A 26 -8.48 23.40 -5.17
C LYS A 26 -8.73 23.85 -3.74
N ARG A 27 -9.88 23.44 -3.20
CA ARG A 27 -10.32 23.73 -1.83
C ARG A 27 -11.10 22.57 -1.24
N TYR A 28 -11.06 22.40 0.08
CA TYR A 28 -11.70 21.29 0.78
C TYR A 28 -12.55 21.83 1.93
N CYS A 29 -13.77 21.33 2.11
CA CYS A 29 -14.57 21.66 3.29
C CYS A 29 -14.07 20.88 4.51
N ILE A 30 -14.24 21.46 5.70
CA ILE A 30 -13.79 20.86 6.97
C ILE A 30 -14.36 19.45 7.18
N PRO A 31 -15.64 19.17 6.91
CA PRO A 31 -16.17 17.81 7.01
C PRO A 31 -15.42 16.79 6.14
N CYS A 32 -14.97 17.19 4.94
CA CYS A 32 -14.20 16.31 4.08
C CYS A 32 -12.78 16.08 4.60
N ILE A 33 -12.12 17.11 5.13
CA ILE A 33 -10.79 16.98 5.74
C ILE A 33 -10.86 15.97 6.89
N LYS A 34 -11.73 16.23 7.87
CA LYS A 34 -11.86 15.36 9.07
C LYS A 34 -12.28 13.93 8.74
N LYS A 35 -13.18 13.75 7.77
CA LYS A 35 -13.71 12.42 7.42
C LYS A 35 -12.71 11.57 6.63
N TRP A 36 -12.02 12.17 5.67
CA TRP A 36 -11.19 11.40 4.72
C TRP A 36 -9.70 11.44 5.05
N TYR A 37 -9.27 12.38 5.89
CA TYR A 37 -7.87 12.63 6.24
C TYR A 37 -7.74 12.98 7.74
N PRO A 38 -8.09 12.06 8.65
CA PRO A 38 -8.20 12.34 10.09
C PRO A 38 -6.87 12.73 10.75
N ASN A 39 -5.74 12.37 10.14
CA ASN A 39 -4.40 12.64 10.65
C ASN A 39 -3.75 13.89 10.04
N SER A 40 -4.49 14.66 9.24
CA SER A 40 -3.99 15.87 8.59
C SER A 40 -4.65 17.10 9.20
N SER A 41 -3.83 18.11 9.51
CA SER A 41 -4.30 19.40 9.98
C SER A 41 -4.87 20.25 8.83
N GLU A 42 -5.53 21.35 9.16
CA GLU A 42 -6.00 22.28 8.14
C GLU A 42 -4.85 23.07 7.53
N GLU A 43 -3.81 23.32 8.32
CA GLU A 43 -2.54 23.91 7.92
C GLU A 43 -1.84 23.03 6.88
N ASP A 44 -1.81 21.71 7.09
CA ASP A 44 -1.25 20.75 6.12
C ASP A 44 -2.00 20.85 4.77
N PHE A 45 -3.34 20.96 4.83
CA PHE A 45 -4.18 21.13 3.64
C PHE A 45 -3.95 22.48 2.93
N ALA A 46 -3.73 23.53 3.72
CA ALA A 46 -3.42 24.86 3.21
C ALA A 46 -2.04 24.88 2.53
N GLU A 47 -1.05 24.15 3.05
CA GLU A 47 0.26 24.00 2.44
C GLU A 47 0.18 23.12 1.18
N ALA A 48 -0.28 21.87 1.33
CA ALA A 48 -0.33 20.85 0.29
C ALA A 48 -1.53 19.90 0.47
N CYS A 49 -2.58 20.09 -0.34
CA CYS A 49 -3.75 19.21 -0.30
C CYS A 49 -3.46 17.80 -0.84
N PRO A 50 -4.38 16.85 -0.67
CA PRO A 50 -4.20 15.47 -1.14
C PRO A 50 -3.86 15.30 -2.63
N VAL A 51 -4.31 16.22 -3.49
CA VAL A 51 -3.87 16.20 -4.91
C VAL A 51 -2.42 16.62 -5.03
N CYS A 52 -2.01 17.67 -4.32
CA CYS A 52 -0.61 18.05 -4.24
C CYS A 52 0.24 16.91 -3.69
N LEU A 53 -0.28 16.14 -2.73
CA LEU A 53 0.37 15.01 -2.05
C LEU A 53 0.29 13.67 -2.82
N GLY A 54 -0.48 13.60 -3.91
CA GLY A 54 -0.63 12.38 -4.69
C GLY A 54 -1.47 11.29 -4.03
N ASN A 55 -2.15 11.60 -2.93
CA ASN A 55 -2.99 10.67 -2.16
C ASN A 55 -4.48 11.09 -2.15
N CYS A 56 -4.91 11.87 -3.14
CA CYS A 56 -6.31 12.26 -3.27
C CYS A 56 -7.18 11.03 -3.58
N ASN A 57 -8.15 10.75 -2.71
CA ASN A 57 -9.06 9.61 -2.84
C ASN A 57 -10.44 9.99 -3.39
N CYS A 58 -10.59 11.19 -3.95
CA CYS A 58 -11.86 11.58 -4.56
C CYS A 58 -12.12 10.77 -5.84
N LYS A 59 -13.40 10.52 -6.15
CA LYS A 59 -13.81 9.72 -7.32
C LYS A 59 -13.20 10.22 -8.64
N ALA A 60 -13.02 11.54 -8.79
CA ALA A 60 -12.43 12.11 -9.99
C ALA A 60 -10.92 11.80 -10.08
N CYS A 61 -10.18 11.95 -8.99
CA CYS A 61 -8.73 11.70 -8.96
C CYS A 61 -8.38 10.23 -9.06
N LEU A 62 -9.17 9.34 -8.46
CA LEU A 62 -8.97 7.89 -8.55
C LEU A 62 -9.21 7.32 -9.97
N ARG A 63 -9.99 8.02 -10.80
CA ARG A 63 -10.29 7.62 -12.18
C ARG A 63 -9.26 8.09 -13.19
N LEU A 64 -8.43 9.05 -12.80
CA LEU A 64 -7.28 9.44 -13.60
C LEU A 64 -6.17 8.42 -13.26
N ASP A 65 -5.38 7.99 -14.24
CA ASP A 65 -4.14 7.19 -14.03
C ASP A 65 -3.04 8.02 -13.32
N VAL A 66 -3.42 8.76 -12.29
CA VAL A 66 -2.64 9.67 -11.46
C VAL A 66 -1.65 8.98 -10.53
N PRO A 67 -1.85 7.72 -10.04
CA PRO A 67 -0.90 7.13 -9.10
C PRO A 67 0.54 7.19 -9.63
N LEU A 68 0.76 6.94 -10.92
CA LEU A 68 2.11 6.89 -11.50
C LEU A 68 2.79 8.25 -11.72
N ARG A 69 2.03 9.37 -11.76
CA ARG A 69 2.63 10.70 -12.07
C ARG A 69 3.01 11.49 -10.83
N CYS A 70 2.36 11.26 -9.68
CA CYS A 70 2.59 12.06 -8.48
C CYS A 70 3.72 11.54 -7.58
N PHE A 71 4.09 10.26 -7.67
CA PHE A 71 5.23 9.70 -6.92
C PHE A 71 6.59 10.01 -7.56
N LYS A 72 6.64 10.39 -8.84
CA LYS A 72 7.92 10.70 -9.52
C LYS A 72 8.54 12.04 -9.11
N ASN A 73 7.79 12.91 -8.45
CA ASN A 73 8.19 14.30 -8.18
C ASN A 73 8.33 14.60 -6.69
N ARG A 74 8.48 13.58 -5.84
CA ARG A 74 8.71 13.76 -4.42
C ARG A 74 9.83 12.85 -3.99
N ASP A 75 11.04 13.38 -4.04
CA ASP A 75 12.09 12.93 -3.15
C ASP A 75 11.64 13.37 -1.75
N LEU A 76 10.93 12.47 -1.06
CA LEU A 76 10.70 12.64 0.36
C LEU A 76 12.07 12.48 1.01
N GLU A 77 12.72 13.61 1.34
CA GLU A 77 13.93 13.62 2.16
C GLU A 77 13.56 13.21 3.58
N ILE A 78 13.41 11.91 3.80
CA ILE A 78 13.24 11.30 5.11
C ILE A 78 14.63 11.21 5.74
N GLY A 79 14.82 11.81 6.91
CA GLY A 79 16.08 11.69 7.65
C GLY A 79 16.39 10.23 8.00
N GLU A 80 17.67 9.87 8.15
CA GLU A 80 18.06 8.49 8.44
C GLU A 80 17.39 7.93 9.72
N ASP A 81 17.26 8.76 10.75
CA ASP A 81 16.59 8.40 12.01
C ASP A 81 15.09 8.14 11.82
N GLU A 82 14.41 9.00 11.05
CA GLU A 82 12.97 8.84 10.75
C GLU A 82 12.73 7.58 9.89
N ARG A 83 13.62 7.32 8.93
CA ARG A 83 13.61 6.10 8.14
C ARG A 83 13.79 4.86 9.01
N LEU A 84 14.71 4.91 9.98
CA LEU A 84 14.93 3.81 10.92
C LEU A 84 13.69 3.54 11.77
N GLU A 85 13.03 4.57 12.29
CA GLU A 85 11.79 4.42 13.06
C GLU A 85 10.65 3.87 12.20
N HIS A 86 10.52 4.30 10.95
CA HIS A 86 9.57 3.69 10.01
C HIS A 86 9.86 2.21 9.74
N CYS A 87 11.13 1.83 9.56
CA CYS A 87 11.52 0.43 9.40
C CYS A 87 11.16 -0.40 10.64
N LYS A 88 11.48 0.10 11.84
CA LYS A 88 11.11 -0.58 13.10
C LYS A 88 9.60 -0.75 13.22
N TYR A 89 8.84 0.30 12.90
CA TYR A 89 7.38 0.23 12.88
C TYR A 89 6.88 -0.85 11.92
N LEU A 90 7.38 -0.87 10.68
CA LEU A 90 6.98 -1.86 9.68
C LEU A 90 7.31 -3.28 10.12
N VAL A 91 8.52 -3.53 10.61
CA VAL A 91 8.92 -4.85 11.13
C VAL A 91 7.99 -5.28 12.25
N ASN A 92 7.75 -4.42 13.25
CA ASN A 92 6.87 -4.75 14.37
C ASN A 92 5.42 -5.04 13.94
N ARG A 93 4.90 -4.31 12.95
CA ARG A 93 3.54 -4.51 12.44
C ARG A 93 3.42 -5.77 11.59
N LEU A 94 4.46 -6.11 10.83
CA LEU A 94 4.48 -7.27 9.94
C LEU A 94 4.88 -8.56 10.67
N LEU A 95 5.64 -8.48 11.77
CA LEU A 95 6.20 -9.63 12.48
C LEU A 95 5.17 -10.73 12.81
N PRO A 96 3.96 -10.44 13.31
CA PRO A 96 2.98 -11.50 13.59
C PRO A 96 2.56 -12.27 12.33
N TYR A 97 2.45 -11.57 11.20
CA TYR A 97 2.10 -12.18 9.92
C TYR A 97 3.26 -12.99 9.36
N LEU A 98 4.49 -12.48 9.46
CA LEU A 98 5.69 -13.19 9.04
C LEU A 98 5.90 -14.49 9.84
N LYS A 99 5.65 -14.46 11.16
CA LYS A 99 5.68 -15.68 11.98
C LYS A 99 4.63 -16.69 11.53
N ARG A 100 3.40 -16.24 11.31
CA ARG A 100 2.33 -17.11 10.84
C ARG A 100 2.66 -17.75 9.48
N ILE A 101 3.16 -16.97 8.53
CA ILE A 101 3.58 -17.48 7.21
C ILE A 101 4.69 -18.51 7.37
N ASN A 102 5.69 -18.24 8.22
CA ASN A 102 6.76 -19.19 8.51
C ASN A 102 6.23 -20.49 9.13
N ASP A 103 5.31 -20.41 10.08
CA ASP A 103 4.72 -21.59 10.73
C ASP A 103 3.89 -22.42 9.73
N GLU A 104 3.13 -21.76 8.85
CA GLU A 104 2.40 -22.40 7.75
C GLU A 104 3.36 -23.11 6.78
N GLN A 105 4.43 -22.44 6.35
CA GLN A 105 5.46 -23.02 5.46
C GLN A 105 6.19 -24.21 6.10
N VAL A 106 6.59 -24.11 7.36
CA VAL A 106 7.23 -25.24 8.09
C VAL A 106 6.28 -26.42 8.21
N SER A 107 4.99 -26.18 8.41
CA SER A 107 3.99 -27.25 8.48
C SER A 107 3.80 -27.95 7.13
N GLU A 108 3.79 -27.20 6.02
CA GLU A 108 3.72 -27.76 4.67
C GLU A 108 4.97 -28.58 4.33
N MET A 109 6.17 -28.06 4.62
CA MET A 109 7.42 -28.80 4.40
C MET A 109 7.45 -30.13 5.17
N LYS A 110 7.05 -30.12 6.45
CA LYS A 110 6.99 -31.38 7.24
C LYS A 110 6.06 -32.40 6.61
N PHE A 111 4.89 -31.97 6.17
CA PHE A 111 3.94 -32.86 5.52
C PHE A 111 4.48 -33.44 4.20
N GLU A 112 5.20 -32.64 3.40
CA GLU A 112 5.82 -33.11 2.16
C GLU A 112 7.01 -34.05 2.41
N ALA A 113 7.86 -33.75 3.39
CA ALA A 113 8.96 -34.61 3.82
C ALA A 113 8.46 -36.00 4.26
N GLU A 114 7.41 -36.05 5.08
CA GLU A 114 6.77 -37.30 5.50
C GLU A 114 6.26 -38.11 4.32
N LYS A 115 5.70 -37.44 3.30
CA LYS A 115 5.18 -38.08 2.09
C LYS A 115 6.30 -38.65 1.21
N GLU A 116 7.44 -37.98 1.16
CA GLU A 116 8.63 -38.41 0.41
C GLU A 116 9.48 -39.45 1.18
N GLY A 117 9.18 -39.68 2.45
CA GLY A 117 9.89 -40.64 3.31
C GLY A 117 11.23 -40.10 3.84
N LEU A 118 11.37 -38.77 3.90
CA LEU A 118 12.53 -38.10 4.51
C LEU A 118 12.43 -38.15 6.04
N VAL A 119 13.58 -38.18 6.71
CA VAL A 119 13.65 -38.24 8.18
C VAL A 119 13.53 -36.85 8.79
N GLU A 120 14.15 -35.85 8.16
CA GLU A 120 14.11 -34.45 8.58
C GLU A 120 13.60 -33.58 7.43
N PHE A 121 12.75 -32.59 7.73
CA PHE A 121 12.22 -31.71 6.68
C PHE A 121 13.27 -30.70 6.21
N GLU A 122 14.32 -30.46 7.01
CA GLU A 122 15.48 -29.64 6.65
C GLU A 122 16.30 -30.24 5.50
N GLU A 123 16.13 -31.53 5.22
CA GLU A 123 16.73 -32.21 4.06
C GLU A 123 15.96 -31.94 2.76
N MET A 124 14.78 -31.31 2.83
CA MET A 124 14.02 -30.93 1.64
C MET A 124 14.72 -29.80 0.88
N GLU A 125 15.08 -30.06 -0.37
CA GLU A 125 15.46 -29.02 -1.30
C GLU A 125 14.23 -28.46 -2.01
N ILE A 126 13.86 -27.21 -1.68
CA ILE A 126 12.78 -26.52 -2.40
C ILE A 126 13.28 -26.15 -3.80
N GLU A 127 12.89 -26.94 -4.79
CA GLU A 127 13.21 -26.65 -6.19
C GLU A 127 12.48 -25.38 -6.66
N LYS A 128 13.22 -24.51 -7.36
CA LYS A 128 12.60 -23.38 -8.06
C LYS A 128 11.82 -23.91 -9.25
N SER A 129 10.51 -23.70 -9.24
CA SER A 129 9.69 -24.06 -10.40
C SER A 129 10.07 -23.20 -11.62
N ASN A 130 10.19 -23.83 -12.79
CA ASN A 130 10.45 -23.13 -14.05
C ASN A 130 9.13 -22.63 -14.68
N CYS A 131 8.47 -21.66 -14.03
CA CYS A 131 7.19 -21.10 -14.46
C CYS A 131 7.38 -19.95 -15.46
N ARG A 132 6.64 -19.96 -16.58
CA ARG A 132 6.63 -18.83 -17.52
C ARG A 132 5.73 -17.71 -17.02
N VAL A 133 6.03 -16.48 -17.42
CA VAL A 133 5.19 -15.31 -17.10
C VAL A 133 3.76 -15.54 -17.60
N GLY A 134 2.79 -15.51 -16.69
CA GLY A 134 1.36 -15.69 -16.98
C GLY A 134 0.90 -17.16 -17.04
N GLU A 135 1.80 -18.12 -16.85
CA GLU A 135 1.44 -19.53 -16.71
C GLU A 135 0.71 -19.76 -15.38
N ARG A 136 -0.42 -20.48 -15.42
CA ARG A 136 -1.17 -20.82 -14.22
C ARG A 136 -0.56 -22.07 -13.59
N MET A 137 -0.05 -21.91 -12.38
CA MET A 137 0.49 -23.02 -11.60
C MET A 137 -0.60 -23.75 -10.85
N TYR A 138 -0.41 -25.06 -10.69
CA TYR A 138 -1.31 -25.94 -9.94
C TYR A 138 -0.50 -26.76 -8.95
N CYS A 139 -1.03 -26.95 -7.75
CA CYS A 139 -0.41 -27.83 -6.77
C CYS A 139 -0.33 -29.26 -7.31
N ASN A 140 0.86 -29.87 -7.28
CA ASN A 140 1.06 -31.25 -7.74
C ASN A 140 0.25 -32.26 -6.91
N ASN A 141 -0.06 -31.93 -5.66
CA ASN A 141 -0.80 -32.78 -4.72
C ASN A 141 -2.32 -32.66 -4.87
N CYS A 142 -2.89 -31.47 -4.65
CA CYS A 142 -4.35 -31.28 -4.63
C CYS A 142 -4.95 -30.73 -5.94
N LYS A 143 -4.11 -30.41 -6.94
CA LYS A 143 -4.51 -29.82 -8.23
C LYS A 143 -5.22 -28.46 -8.12
N THR A 144 -5.19 -27.83 -6.95
CA THR A 144 -5.69 -26.46 -6.77
C THR A 144 -4.80 -25.46 -7.49
N SER A 145 -5.43 -24.49 -8.16
CA SER A 145 -4.75 -23.35 -8.78
C SER A 145 -4.01 -22.52 -7.73
N ILE A 146 -2.73 -22.26 -7.94
CA ILE A 146 -1.94 -21.35 -7.10
C ILE A 146 -2.09 -19.95 -7.69
N PHE A 147 -2.73 -19.06 -6.94
CA PHE A 147 -2.87 -17.66 -7.31
C PHE A 147 -1.63 -16.89 -6.87
N ASP A 148 -1.17 -15.92 -7.67
CA ASP A 148 -0.03 -15.03 -7.34
C ASP A 148 1.34 -15.73 -7.21
N PHE A 149 1.56 -16.80 -7.98
CA PHE A 149 2.87 -17.43 -8.07
C PHE A 149 3.82 -16.58 -8.94
N HIS A 150 4.89 -16.03 -8.35
CA HIS A 150 5.82 -15.09 -8.99
C HIS A 150 7.28 -15.44 -8.70
#